data_AF-A0A1E5V1E5-F1
#
_entry.id   AF-A0A1E5V1E5-F1
#
_cell.length_a   1.000
_cell.length_b   1.000
_cell.length_c   1.000
_cell.angle_alpha   90.00
_cell.angle_beta   90.00
_cell.angle_gamma   90.00
#
_symmetry.space_group_name_H-M   'P 1'
#
loop_
_entity.id
_entity.type
_entity.pdbx_description
1 polymer ?
#
loop_
_entity_poly.entity_id
_entity_poly.type
_entity_poly.pdbx_seq_one_letter_code
_entity_poly.pdbx_strand_id
1 'polypeptide(L)'
;MAMEDATVLALAVVDARFCAADAASLAVAKALSMSGSDFAVTDATTGVLVLRVDGVLFSLLRRCVLVDVDCRPVLSGGAAAAPSAARRRGPSGVSPKGKT
;
A
#
# COMPACT_ATOMS: atom_id res chain seq x y z
N MET A 1 31.99 4.29 17.51
CA MET A 1 30.81 3.57 16.96
C MET A 1 29.76 4.58 16.51
N ALA A 2 30.04 5.43 15.51
CA ALA A 2 29.12 6.50 15.07
C ALA A 2 28.89 6.51 13.55
N MET A 3 29.33 5.45 12.85
CA MET A 3 29.22 5.36 11.39
C MET A 3 28.03 4.50 10.94
N GLU A 4 27.52 3.61 11.79
CA GLU A 4 26.38 2.73 11.46
C GLU A 4 25.04 3.49 11.45
N ASP A 5 24.81 4.42 12.38
CA ASP A 5 23.56 5.20 12.50
C ASP A 5 23.24 6.04 11.25
N ALA A 6 24.27 6.65 10.64
CA ALA A 6 24.11 7.46 9.44
C ALA A 6 23.66 6.63 8.22
N THR A 7 24.04 5.35 8.14
CA THR A 7 23.62 4.47 7.04
C THR A 7 22.17 4.00 7.19
N VAL A 8 21.71 3.82 8.42
CA VAL A 8 20.31 3.45 8.71
C VAL A 8 19.38 4.60 8.34
N LEU A 9 19.75 5.84 8.65
CA LEU A 9 18.99 7.03 8.25
C LEU A 9 18.92 7.19 6.73
N ALA A 10 19.96 6.81 5.99
CA ALA A 10 19.96 6.87 4.53
C ALA A 10 19.08 5.80 3.87
N LEU A 11 18.80 4.68 4.56
CA LEU A 11 17.96 3.58 4.07
C LEU A 11 16.50 3.67 4.52
N ALA A 12 16.22 4.43 5.58
CA ALA A 12 14.88 4.57 6.14
C ALA A 12 13.96 5.35 5.19
N VAL A 13 13.05 4.64 4.52
CA VAL A 13 12.05 5.24 3.62
C VAL A 13 10.87 5.86 4.39
N VAL A 14 10.53 5.29 5.55
CA VAL A 14 9.38 5.70 6.36
C VAL A 14 9.85 6.38 7.63
N ASP A 15 10.54 5.63 8.48
CA ASP A 15 11.15 6.10 9.72
C ASP A 15 12.20 5.07 10.17
N ALA A 16 13.28 5.53 10.79
CA ALA A 16 14.36 4.66 11.25
C ALA A 16 13.92 3.67 12.33
N ARG A 17 12.84 3.94 13.07
CA ARG A 17 12.28 3.01 14.08
C ARG A 17 11.75 1.70 13.51
N PHE A 18 11.53 1.64 12.20
CA PHE A 18 11.13 0.40 11.49
C PHE A 18 12.33 -0.34 10.88
N CYS A 19 13.56 0.17 11.01
CA CYS A 19 14.76 -0.53 10.59
C CYS A 19 15.21 -1.49 11.69
N ALA A 20 15.19 -2.80 11.39
CA ALA A 20 15.76 -3.82 12.26
C ALA A 20 17.27 -3.94 11.99
N ALA A 21 18.04 -4.23 13.05
CA ALA A 21 19.48 -4.46 12.95
C ALA A 21 19.84 -5.77 12.23
N ASP A 22 18.95 -6.76 12.28
CA ASP A 22 19.06 -8.06 11.62
C ASP A 22 17.79 -8.36 10.81
N ALA A 23 17.78 -9.46 10.07
CA ALA A 23 16.65 -9.86 9.23
C ALA A 23 15.40 -10.12 10.08
N ALA A 24 14.37 -9.28 9.89
CA ALA A 24 13.07 -9.46 10.52
C ALA A 24 12.20 -10.42 9.69
N SER A 25 11.76 -11.51 10.31
CA SER A 25 10.75 -12.40 9.73
C SER A 25 9.38 -11.92 10.15
N LEU A 26 8.49 -11.61 9.19
CA LEU A 26 7.15 -11.11 9.48
C LEU A 26 6.09 -12.15 9.16
N ALA A 27 5.13 -12.30 10.07
CA ALA A 27 3.93 -13.11 9.88
C ALA A 27 2.71 -12.19 9.69
N VAL A 28 1.77 -12.63 8.86
CA VAL A 28 0.52 -11.91 8.60
C VAL A 28 -0.65 -12.77 9.05
N ALA A 29 -1.48 -12.23 9.92
CA ALA A 29 -2.67 -12.88 10.43
C ALA A 29 -3.92 -12.03 10.14
N LYS A 30 -5.03 -12.70 9.83
CA LYS A 30 -6.32 -12.02 9.71
C LYS A 30 -6.79 -11.58 11.10
N ALA A 31 -7.10 -10.30 11.27
CA ALA A 31 -7.63 -9.81 12.53
C ALA A 31 -9.13 -10.12 12.62
N LEU A 32 -9.59 -10.52 13.80
CA LEU A 32 -11.02 -10.68 14.10
C LEU A 32 -11.66 -9.29 14.19
N SER A 33 -12.04 -8.75 13.03
CA SER A 33 -12.72 -7.46 12.90
C SER A 33 -14.14 -7.65 12.40
N MET A 34 -15.06 -6.79 12.83
CA MET A 34 -16.46 -6.75 12.35
C MET A 34 -16.55 -6.64 10.82
N SER A 35 -15.60 -5.96 10.19
CA SER A 35 -15.54 -5.82 8.73
C SER A 35 -14.96 -7.05 8.02
N GLY A 36 -14.31 -7.94 8.79
CA GLY A 36 -13.64 -9.14 8.27
C GLY A 36 -12.50 -8.86 7.28
N SER A 37 -11.99 -7.62 7.22
CA SER A 37 -11.02 -7.19 6.19
C SER A 37 -9.68 -6.74 6.75
N ASP A 38 -9.52 -6.70 8.07
CA ASP A 38 -8.31 -6.20 8.73
C ASP A 38 -7.24 -7.29 8.87
N PHE A 39 -5.97 -6.89 8.87
CA PHE A 39 -4.82 -7.78 9.02
C PHE A 39 -3.87 -7.25 10.10
N ALA A 40 -3.26 -8.17 10.85
CA ALA A 40 -2.17 -7.90 11.77
C ALA A 40 -0.87 -8.43 11.17
N VAL A 41 0.17 -7.61 11.19
CA VAL A 41 1.54 -7.98 10.84
C VAL A 41 2.33 -8.06 12.14
N THR A 42 2.87 -9.23 12.44
CA THR A 42 3.62 -9.52 13.66
C THR A 42 5.03 -9.97 13.32
N ASP A 43 5.98 -9.73 14.20
CA ASP A 43 7.28 -10.39 14.13
C ASP A 43 7.09 -11.90 14.38
N ALA A 44 7.55 -12.73 13.46
CA ALA A 44 7.32 -14.17 13.46
C ALA A 44 8.11 -14.90 14.56
N THR A 45 9.22 -14.31 15.01
CA THR A 45 10.08 -14.90 16.03
C THR A 45 9.55 -14.65 17.43
N THR A 46 9.09 -13.43 17.69
CA THR A 46 8.63 -12.96 19.02
C THR A 46 7.11 -12.96 19.16
N GLY A 47 6.37 -12.95 18.05
CA GLY A 47 4.92 -12.80 18.02
C GLY A 47 4.44 -11.36 18.29
N VAL A 48 5.34 -10.39 18.43
CA VAL A 48 5.00 -9.00 18.75
C VAL A 48 4.33 -8.34 17.55
N LEU A 49 3.23 -7.63 17.80
CA LEU A 49 2.57 -6.82 16.77
C LEU A 49 3.53 -5.73 16.29
N VAL A 50 3.70 -5.61 14.98
CA VAL A 50 4.51 -4.57 14.35
C VAL A 50 3.59 -3.54 13.71
N LEU A 51 2.63 -3.99 12.88
CA LEU A 51 1.71 -3.13 12.15
C LEU A 51 0.32 -3.76 12.07
N ARG A 52 -0.69 -2.93 11.88
CA ARG A 52 -2.06 -3.31 11.53
C ARG A 52 -2.45 -2.68 10.20
N VAL A 53 -3.21 -3.42 9.41
CA VAL A 53 -3.79 -2.95 8.16
C VAL A 53 -5.29 -2.82 8.37
N ASP A 54 -5.82 -1.61 8.21
CA ASP A 54 -7.26 -1.38 8.23
C ASP A 54 -7.85 -1.67 6.83
N GLY A 55 -8.66 -2.73 6.75
CA GLY A 55 -9.25 -3.23 5.52
C GLY A 55 -10.60 -2.60 5.17
N VAL A 56 -11.23 -1.90 6.12
CA VAL A 56 -12.49 -1.18 5.86
C VAL A 56 -12.25 -0.13 4.77
N LEU A 57 -11.13 0.58 4.88
CA LEU A 57 -10.72 1.57 3.90
C LEU A 57 -10.36 0.92 2.55
N PHE A 58 -9.76 -0.28 2.57
CA PHE A 58 -9.31 -0.95 1.35
C PHE A 58 -10.50 -1.43 0.52
N SER A 59 -11.50 -2.01 1.19
CA SER A 59 -12.68 -2.57 0.54
C SER A 59 -13.60 -1.49 -0.04
N LEU A 60 -13.72 -0.34 0.63
CA LEU A 60 -14.64 0.74 0.23
C LEU A 60 -14.00 1.82 -0.65
N LEU A 61 -12.76 2.21 -0.34
CA LEU A 61 -12.13 3.38 -0.97
C LEU A 61 -10.92 3.03 -1.84
N ARG A 62 -10.60 1.74 -2.00
CA ARG A 62 -9.35 1.27 -2.63
C ARG A 62 -8.10 1.94 -2.03
N ARG A 63 -8.18 2.26 -0.74
CA ARG A 63 -7.12 2.91 0.04
C ARG A 63 -6.80 2.05 1.24
N CYS A 64 -5.55 1.77 1.53
CA CYS A 64 -5.15 1.08 2.75
C CYS A 64 -4.41 2.06 3.67
N VAL A 65 -4.53 1.85 4.98
CA VAL A 65 -3.70 2.54 5.97
C VAL A 65 -2.96 1.49 6.78
N LEU A 66 -1.66 1.68 6.90
CA LEU A 66 -0.80 0.96 7.81
C LEU A 66 -0.75 1.74 9.13
N VAL A 67 -1.07 1.06 10.21
CA VAL A 67 -1.17 1.61 11.55
C VAL A 67 -0.15 0.91 12.44
N ASP A 68 0.58 1.67 13.23
CA ASP A 68 1.54 1.17 14.21
C ASP A 68 0.86 0.53 15.43
N VAL A 69 1.65 -0.08 16.31
CA VAL A 69 1.21 -0.70 17.57
C VAL A 69 0.47 0.30 18.48
N ASP A 70 0.89 1.56 18.47
CA ASP A 70 0.26 2.66 19.22
C ASP A 70 -1.00 3.25 18.55
N CYS A 71 -1.57 2.55 17.56
CA CYS A 71 -2.70 3.02 16.76
C CYS A 71 -2.41 4.32 15.97
N ARG A 72 -1.13 4.61 15.68
CA ARG A 72 -0.71 5.78 14.90
C ARG A 72 -0.59 5.44 13.42
N PRO A 73 -1.17 6.24 12.50
CA PRO A 73 -1.02 5.97 11.07
C PRO A 73 0.43 6.19 10.64
N VAL A 74 0.98 5.21 9.92
CA VAL A 74 2.38 5.20 9.45
C VAL A 74 2.44 5.55 7.97
N LEU A 75 1.59 4.90 7.16
CA LEU A 75 1.53 5.10 5.72
C LEU A 75 0.09 4.92 5.23
N SER A 76 -0.23 5.59 4.13
CA SER A 76 -1.45 5.32 3.38
C SER A 76 -1.12 4.99 1.93
N GLY A 77 -1.73 3.94 1.40
CA GLY A 77 -1.63 3.53 0.01
C GLY A 77 -2.96 3.70 -0.69
N GLY A 78 -2.95 4.02 -1.98
CA GLY A 78 -4.16 4.10 -2.79
C GLY A 78 -3.88 3.68 -4.21
N ALA A 79 -4.88 3.09 -4.88
CA ALA A 79 -4.78 2.86 -6.31
C ALA A 79 -4.73 4.20 -7.04
N ALA A 80 -3.62 4.47 -7.73
CA ALA A 80 -3.59 5.57 -8.69
C ALA A 80 -4.60 5.26 -9.80
N ALA A 81 -5.52 6.19 -10.06
CA ALA A 81 -6.43 6.05 -11.19
C ALA A 81 -5.59 5.99 -12.47
N ALA A 82 -5.60 4.84 -13.16
CA ALA A 82 -4.98 4.74 -14.47
C ALA A 82 -5.61 5.82 -15.38
N PRO A 83 -4.82 6.58 -16.16
CA PRO A 83 -5.39 7.54 -17.09
C PRO A 83 -6.33 6.78 -18.03
N SER A 84 -7.62 7.12 -17.97
CA SER A 84 -8.63 6.58 -18.86
C SER A 84 -8.16 6.78 -20.29
N ALA A 85 -7.88 5.67 -20.99
CA ALA A 85 -7.68 5.68 -22.42
C ALA A 85 -9.04 5.99 -23.06
N ALA A 86 -9.41 7.28 -23.10
CA ALA A 86 -10.46 7.80 -23.93
C ALA A 86 -10.05 7.52 -25.38
N ARG A 87 -10.47 6.34 -25.84
CA ARG A 87 -10.24 5.83 -27.18
C ARG A 87 -10.79 6.86 -28.15
N ARG A 88 -9.86 7.49 -28.86
CA ARG A 88 -10.07 8.45 -29.95
C ARG A 88 -11.33 8.09 -30.74
N ARG A 89 -12.35 8.96 -30.72
CA ARG A 89 -13.40 8.94 -31.75
C ARG A 89 -12.69 9.27 -33.06
N GLY A 90 -12.52 8.28 -33.93
CA GLY A 90 -12.10 8.53 -35.31
C GLY A 90 -13.17 9.37 -36.00
N PRO A 91 -12.79 10.35 -36.84
CA PRO A 91 -13.77 11.11 -37.62
C PRO A 91 -14.48 10.16 -38.60
N SER A 92 -15.80 10.26 -38.62
CA SER A 92 -16.70 9.56 -39.55
C SER A 92 -16.30 9.87 -41.00
N GLY A 93 -15.86 8.84 -41.72
CA GLY A 93 -15.60 8.93 -43.16
C GLY A 93 -16.91 9.14 -43.92
N VAL A 94 -17.02 10.28 -44.61
CA VAL A 94 -18.07 10.58 -45.59
C VAL A 94 -17.90 9.64 -46.80
N SER A 95 -18.97 8.95 -47.18
CA SER A 95 -19.03 8.20 -48.44
C SER A 95 -19.25 9.15 -49.63
N PRO A 96 -18.41 9.13 -50.68
CA PRO A 96 -18.71 9.84 -51.91
C PRO A 96 -19.67 9.00 -52.78
N LYS A 97 -20.74 9.65 -53.22
CA LYS A 97 -21.82 9.11 -54.05
C LYS A 97 -21.39 9.17 -55.52
N GLY A 98 -20.96 8.05 -56.09
CA GLY A 98 -20.67 7.92 -57.52
C GLY A 98 -21.86 7.32 -58.28
N LYS A 99 -22.50 8.13 -59.12
CA LYS A 99 -23.50 7.70 -60.11
C LYS A 99 -22.79 6.98 -61.27
N THR A 100 -23.36 5.89 -61.73
CA THR A 100 -23.32 5.49 -63.14
C THR A 100 -24.75 5.32 -63.59
#